data_AF-A0A2S8GCF0-F1
#
_entry.id   AF-A0A2S8GCF0-F1
#
_cell.length_a   1.000
_cell.length_b   1.000
_cell.length_c   1.000
_cell.angle_alpha   90.00
_cell.angle_beta   90.00
_cell.angle_gamma   90.00
#
_symmetry.space_group_name_H-M   'P 1'
#
loop_
_entity.id
_entity.type
_entity.pdbx_description
1 polymer ?
#
loop_
_entity_poly.entity_id
_entity_poly.type
_entity_poly.pdbx_seq_one_letter_code
_entity_poly.pdbx_strand_id
1 'polypeptide(L)'
;MEWTGMPPSSSSSTQSELRWYYAVDDAHVGPVSATKFWQLADDGVIKADTLVWCTGYTDWVPAQTVDGLFRSKKNRGSDPGFVSNSPQHLAPTPMRAPPPEENSDVDTGFLLQIAKSGIMFGLVCIVFTRGCDRIDKARLEGLAGELAISQQEFNEREKSKLLPLQQRLEELRSIDYVSAEEKKQLQEATESLRTEKNVLSQERARLEAETWGPLRSNEARVSAEYQSIQMFRRIAGLIGTTLTLIGLGIALFYAPAEQQLGVWIVLGVVIAAAYLS
;
A
#
# COMPACT_ATOMS: atom_id res chain seq x y z
N MET A 1 -3.18 14.90 -55.88
CA MET A 1 -1.81 14.68 -55.38
C MET A 1 -1.95 14.32 -53.91
N GLU A 2 -2.30 13.12 -53.45
CA GLU A 2 -1.97 11.74 -53.85
C GLU A 2 -0.49 11.54 -54.20
N TRP A 3 0.26 11.11 -53.18
CA TRP A 3 1.50 10.30 -53.11
C TRP A 3 1.69 10.03 -51.60
N THR A 4 1.44 8.88 -50.93
CA THR A 4 1.74 7.42 -51.06
C THR A 4 3.20 6.99 -50.78
N GLY A 5 3.33 6.15 -49.74
CA GLY A 5 4.46 5.26 -49.40
C GLY A 5 5.63 5.91 -48.64
N MET A 6 6.29 5.36 -47.62
CA MET A 6 6.31 4.09 -46.88
C MET A 6 7.52 4.21 -45.89
N PRO A 7 7.88 3.25 -45.03
CA PRO A 7 7.21 2.63 -43.88
C PRO A 7 7.78 3.13 -42.52
N PRO A 8 7.15 2.84 -41.36
CA PRO A 8 7.90 2.76 -40.11
C PRO A 8 8.89 1.58 -40.26
N SER A 9 10.18 1.88 -40.33
CA SER A 9 11.22 0.85 -40.27
C SER A 9 11.33 0.38 -38.81
N SER A 10 10.44 -0.53 -38.46
CA SER A 10 10.56 -1.45 -37.35
C SER A 10 11.71 -2.42 -37.64
N SER A 11 12.92 -2.11 -37.18
CA SER A 11 14.00 -3.10 -37.12
C SER A 11 15.15 -2.63 -36.23
N SER A 12 15.00 -2.86 -34.92
CA SER A 12 16.05 -3.35 -34.01
C SER A 12 15.79 -3.04 -32.52
N SER A 13 14.52 -2.90 -32.11
CA SER A 13 14.18 -3.22 -30.71
C SER A 13 14.25 -4.75 -30.55
N THR A 14 15.14 -5.19 -29.67
CA THR A 14 15.26 -6.57 -29.16
C THR A 14 16.14 -7.53 -29.99
N GLN A 15 17.39 -7.15 -30.27
CA GLN A 15 18.48 -8.11 -30.01
C GLN A 15 18.59 -8.23 -28.49
N SER A 16 17.65 -8.97 -27.90
CA SER A 16 17.79 -9.50 -26.56
C SER A 16 19.12 -10.24 -26.53
N GLU A 17 20.09 -9.72 -25.78
CA GLU A 17 21.34 -10.39 -25.47
C GLU A 17 21.03 -11.83 -25.07
N LEU A 18 21.25 -12.78 -25.99
CA LEU A 18 21.13 -14.20 -25.69
C LEU A 18 22.18 -14.50 -24.61
N ARG A 19 21.73 -14.64 -23.37
CA ARG A 19 22.57 -15.00 -22.24
C ARG A 19 22.70 -16.51 -22.21
N TRP A 20 23.94 -16.96 -22.30
CA TRP A 20 24.32 -18.36 -22.27
C TRP A 20 24.87 -18.73 -20.89
N TYR A 21 24.59 -19.96 -20.48
CA TYR A 21 25.07 -20.57 -19.25
C TYR A 21 25.61 -21.95 -19.59
N TYR A 22 26.62 -22.42 -18.87
CA TYR A 22 27.23 -23.73 -19.06
C TYR A 22 27.59 -24.37 -17.72
N ALA A 23 27.55 -25.69 -17.62
CA ALA A 23 27.83 -26.44 -16.39
C ALA A 23 29.26 -27.00 -16.39
N VAL A 24 30.05 -26.69 -15.37
CA VAL A 24 31.39 -27.28 -15.14
C VAL A 24 31.47 -27.74 -13.70
N ASP A 25 31.93 -28.97 -13.48
CA ASP A 25 32.12 -29.56 -12.14
C ASP A 25 30.89 -29.38 -11.22
N ASP A 26 29.70 -29.67 -11.75
CA ASP A 26 28.39 -29.53 -11.08
C ASP A 26 27.97 -28.09 -10.71
N ALA A 27 28.71 -27.08 -11.17
CA ALA A 27 28.38 -25.67 -10.99
C ALA A 27 27.92 -25.01 -12.30
N HIS A 28 26.80 -24.27 -12.25
CA HIS A 28 26.30 -23.47 -13.37
C HIS A 28 27.05 -22.13 -13.45
N VAL A 29 27.72 -21.90 -14.57
CA VAL A 29 28.52 -20.69 -14.81
C VAL A 29 27.83 -19.84 -15.88
N GLY A 30 27.51 -18.60 -15.55
CA GLY A 30 26.90 -17.62 -16.44
C GLY A 30 26.26 -16.45 -15.68
N PRO A 31 25.64 -15.47 -16.37
CA PRO A 31 25.45 -15.38 -17.81
C PRO A 31 26.71 -14.94 -18.57
N VAL A 32 27.03 -15.63 -19.66
CA VAL A 32 28.02 -15.19 -20.65
C VAL A 32 27.32 -14.75 -21.94
N SER A 33 27.92 -13.79 -22.66
CA SER A 33 27.43 -13.41 -23.98
C SER A 33 27.64 -14.55 -24.98
N ALA A 34 26.84 -14.59 -26.05
CA ALA A 34 27.01 -15.58 -27.11
C ALA A 34 28.46 -15.64 -27.61
N THR A 35 29.08 -14.50 -27.92
CA THR A 35 30.49 -14.43 -28.37
C THR A 35 31.46 -15.07 -27.39
N LYS A 36 31.27 -14.86 -26.07
CA LYS A 36 32.12 -15.46 -25.05
C LYS A 36 31.87 -16.97 -24.91
N PHE A 37 30.63 -17.41 -25.06
CA PHE A 37 30.26 -18.83 -25.07
C PHE A 37 30.93 -19.61 -26.20
N TRP A 38 30.91 -19.07 -27.42
CA TRP A 38 31.61 -19.67 -28.58
C TRP A 38 33.11 -19.77 -28.34
N GLN A 39 33.72 -18.73 -27.76
CA GLN A 39 35.14 -18.74 -27.42
C GLN A 39 35.47 -19.83 -26.39
N LEU A 40 34.62 -20.05 -25.39
CA LEU A 40 34.82 -21.10 -24.37
C LEU A 40 34.70 -22.52 -24.94
N ALA A 41 33.89 -22.70 -25.99
CA ALA A 41 33.83 -23.96 -26.73
C ALA A 41 35.09 -24.19 -27.57
N ASP A 42 35.60 -23.14 -28.25
CA ASP A 42 36.87 -23.21 -28.99
C ASP A 42 38.08 -23.45 -28.06
N ASP A 43 38.08 -22.85 -26.87
CA ASP A 43 39.12 -23.02 -25.85
C ASP A 43 39.06 -24.40 -25.15
N GLY A 44 38.05 -25.23 -25.46
CA GLY A 44 37.88 -26.58 -24.92
C GLY A 44 37.36 -26.65 -23.48
N VAL A 45 36.89 -25.53 -22.92
CA VAL A 45 36.26 -25.45 -21.60
C VAL A 45 34.86 -26.08 -21.64
N ILE A 46 34.14 -25.87 -22.74
CA ILE A 46 32.84 -26.49 -23.01
C ILE A 46 33.07 -27.69 -23.93
N LYS A 47 32.80 -28.90 -23.42
CA LYS A 47 32.90 -30.17 -24.16
C LYS A 47 31.55 -30.54 -24.75
N ALA A 48 31.53 -31.53 -25.65
CA ALA A 48 30.32 -31.99 -26.33
C ALA A 48 29.21 -32.46 -25.37
N ASP A 49 29.60 -33.02 -24.22
CA ASP A 49 28.74 -33.52 -23.14
C ASP A 49 28.40 -32.45 -22.09
N THR A 50 29.02 -31.27 -22.13
CA THR A 50 28.74 -30.17 -21.22
C THR A 50 27.31 -29.68 -21.40
N LEU A 51 26.55 -29.56 -20.30
CA LEU A 51 25.21 -28.98 -20.32
C LEU A 51 25.27 -27.47 -20.48
N VAL A 52 24.48 -26.95 -21.41
CA VAL A 52 24.40 -25.53 -21.75
C VAL A 52 22.94 -25.10 -21.80
N TRP A 53 22.68 -23.86 -21.40
CA TRP A 53 21.35 -23.27 -21.42
C TRP A 53 21.42 -21.86 -21.96
N CYS A 54 20.46 -21.49 -22.80
CA CYS A 54 20.30 -20.12 -23.25
C CYS A 54 18.90 -19.61 -22.96
N THR A 55 18.79 -18.28 -22.85
CA THR A 55 17.50 -17.62 -22.64
C THR A 55 16.50 -18.02 -23.73
N GLY A 56 15.45 -18.75 -23.33
CA GLY A 56 14.41 -19.28 -24.23
C GLY A 56 14.38 -20.81 -24.37
N TYR A 57 15.34 -21.54 -23.77
CA TYR A 57 15.28 -23.00 -23.71
C TYR A 57 14.45 -23.46 -22.51
N THR A 58 13.64 -24.50 -22.74
CA THR A 58 12.81 -25.09 -21.67
C THR A 58 13.65 -25.84 -20.64
N ASP A 59 14.81 -26.37 -21.05
CA ASP A 59 15.71 -27.15 -20.20
C ASP A 59 17.17 -27.06 -20.68
N TRP A 60 18.12 -27.51 -19.86
CA TRP A 60 19.54 -27.61 -20.21
C TRP A 60 19.75 -28.66 -21.29
N VAL A 61 20.54 -28.33 -22.31
CA VAL A 61 20.85 -29.25 -23.40
C VAL A 61 22.34 -29.52 -23.47
N PRO A 62 22.78 -30.71 -23.90
CA PRO A 62 24.19 -30.94 -24.21
C PRO A 62 24.69 -29.97 -25.29
N ALA A 63 25.91 -29.46 -25.13
CA ALA A 63 26.53 -28.50 -26.02
C ALA A 63 26.58 -28.99 -27.48
N GLN A 64 26.73 -30.30 -27.70
CA GLN A 64 26.72 -30.90 -29.04
C GLN A 64 25.42 -30.69 -29.82
N THR A 65 24.32 -30.42 -29.13
CA THR A 65 23.00 -30.17 -29.72
C THR A 65 22.87 -28.73 -30.23
N VAL A 66 23.80 -27.84 -29.85
CA VAL A 66 23.82 -26.45 -30.32
C VAL A 66 24.41 -26.40 -31.73
N ASP A 67 23.57 -26.08 -32.70
CA ASP A 67 23.95 -26.00 -34.11
C ASP A 67 25.13 -25.04 -34.33
N GLY A 68 26.20 -25.59 -34.90
CA GLY A 68 27.41 -24.84 -35.24
C GLY A 68 28.48 -24.80 -34.15
N LEU A 69 28.18 -25.19 -32.89
CA LEU A 69 29.11 -25.10 -31.75
C LEU A 69 30.37 -25.92 -31.93
N PHE A 70 30.22 -27.13 -32.43
CA PHE A 70 31.33 -27.97 -32.83
C PHE A 70 31.30 -28.11 -34.34
N ARG A 71 32.10 -27.30 -35.04
CA ARG A 71 32.36 -27.53 -36.46
C ARG A 71 33.03 -28.88 -36.59
N SER A 72 32.23 -29.89 -36.93
CA SER A 72 32.71 -31.20 -37.34
C SER A 72 33.73 -30.97 -38.45
N LYS A 73 35.01 -31.17 -38.12
CA LYS A 73 36.12 -31.22 -39.07
C LYS A 73 35.94 -32.51 -39.88
N LYS A 74 34.88 -32.55 -40.68
CA LYS A 74 34.58 -33.62 -41.62
C LYS A 74 35.55 -33.47 -42.79
N ASN A 75 36.33 -34.52 -42.99
CA ASN A 75 37.28 -34.81 -44.07
C ASN A 75 38.73 -34.35 -43.86
N ARG A 76 39.58 -35.30 -43.42
CA ARG A 76 40.87 -35.64 -44.05
C ARG A 76 41.38 -37.00 -43.55
N GLY A 77 41.59 -37.93 -44.48
CA GLY A 77 42.42 -39.16 -44.38
C GLY A 77 41.78 -40.30 -43.59
N SER A 78 41.12 -41.33 -44.13
CA SER A 78 41.59 -42.37 -45.08
C SER A 78 42.96 -42.95 -44.77
N ASP A 79 43.00 -43.95 -43.87
CA ASP A 79 43.79 -45.17 -44.09
C ASP A 79 43.12 -46.37 -43.35
N PRO A 80 42.90 -47.52 -44.01
CA PRO A 80 42.23 -48.67 -43.42
C PRO A 80 43.25 -49.60 -42.74
N GLY A 81 43.44 -49.40 -41.44
CA GLY A 81 44.14 -50.33 -40.56
C GLY A 81 43.16 -51.27 -39.88
N PHE A 82 43.07 -52.48 -40.39
CA PHE A 82 42.33 -53.63 -39.88
C PHE A 82 42.65 -53.92 -38.40
N VAL A 83 41.66 -53.82 -37.51
CA VAL A 83 41.42 -54.80 -36.43
C VAL A 83 39.96 -54.70 -36.01
N SER A 84 39.20 -55.68 -36.48
CA SER A 84 37.85 -55.98 -36.03
C SER A 84 37.92 -56.54 -34.62
N ASN A 85 37.49 -55.76 -33.62
CA ASN A 85 36.99 -56.28 -32.36
C ASN A 85 35.57 -55.74 -32.17
N SER A 86 34.60 -56.53 -32.63
CA SER A 86 33.18 -56.41 -32.28
C SER A 86 32.92 -57.19 -30.97
N PRO A 87 31.83 -56.90 -30.25
CA PRO A 87 31.87 -56.32 -28.92
C PRO A 87 31.64 -57.33 -27.81
N GLN A 88 32.43 -57.25 -26.73
CA GLN A 88 32.01 -57.86 -25.47
C GLN A 88 30.94 -56.99 -24.84
N HIS A 89 29.74 -57.57 -24.87
CA HIS A 89 28.54 -57.25 -24.12
C HIS A 89 28.88 -57.06 -22.63
N LEU A 90 29.25 -55.85 -22.22
CA LEU A 90 29.24 -55.45 -20.82
C LEU A 90 27.79 -55.19 -20.45
N ALA A 91 27.32 -55.96 -19.47
CA ALA A 91 25.99 -55.88 -18.89
C ALA A 91 25.58 -54.43 -18.58
N PRO A 92 24.27 -54.09 -18.65
CA PRO A 92 23.80 -52.82 -18.12
C PRO A 92 24.16 -52.77 -16.64
N THR A 93 25.02 -51.83 -16.27
CA THR A 93 25.20 -51.43 -14.88
C THR A 93 23.81 -51.10 -14.32
N PRO A 94 23.40 -51.65 -13.16
CA PRO A 94 22.21 -51.15 -12.51
C PRO A 94 22.48 -49.68 -12.20
N MET A 95 21.72 -48.79 -12.84
CA MET A 95 21.69 -47.36 -12.54
C MET A 95 21.49 -47.23 -11.03
N ARG A 96 22.50 -46.70 -10.34
CA ARG A 96 22.28 -46.10 -9.03
C ARG A 96 21.24 -45.02 -9.25
N ALA A 97 20.09 -45.13 -8.58
CA ALA A 97 19.05 -44.12 -8.66
C ALA A 97 19.68 -42.73 -8.46
N PRO A 98 19.31 -41.73 -9.29
CA PRO A 98 19.71 -40.36 -9.00
C PRO A 98 19.32 -40.06 -7.54
N PRO A 99 20.17 -39.38 -6.76
CA PRO A 99 19.77 -38.92 -5.44
C PRO A 99 18.45 -38.16 -5.60
N PRO A 100 17.48 -38.35 -4.68
CA PRO A 100 16.20 -37.66 -4.78
C PRO A 100 16.49 -36.17 -4.94
N GLU A 101 15.90 -35.56 -5.97
CA GLU A 101 15.93 -34.12 -6.18
C GLU A 101 15.57 -33.46 -4.85
N GLU A 102 16.59 -32.89 -4.20
CA GLU A 102 16.47 -32.13 -2.97
C GLU A 102 15.79 -30.84 -3.38
N ASN A 103 14.44 -30.90 -3.42
CA ASN A 103 13.56 -29.75 -3.57
C ASN A 103 14.16 -28.63 -2.74
N SER A 104 14.49 -27.50 -3.37
CA SER A 104 14.99 -26.31 -2.72
C SER A 104 14.15 -26.05 -1.47
N ASP A 105 14.69 -26.43 -0.32
CA ASP A 105 14.03 -26.35 0.96
C ASP A 105 13.96 -24.85 1.25
N VAL A 106 12.86 -24.25 0.82
CA VAL A 106 12.58 -22.84 1.12
C VAL A 106 12.57 -22.79 2.64
N ASP A 107 13.62 -22.24 3.23
CA ASP A 107 13.89 -22.28 4.67
C ASP A 107 12.61 -21.87 5.41
N THR A 108 11.87 -22.89 5.84
CA THR A 108 10.53 -22.73 6.41
C THR A 108 10.63 -21.99 7.74
N GLY A 109 11.78 -22.08 8.40
CA GLY A 109 12.14 -21.26 9.55
C GLY A 109 12.24 -19.77 9.18
N PHE A 110 12.92 -19.43 8.09
CA PHE A 110 13.02 -18.05 7.60
C PHE A 110 11.65 -17.47 7.20
N LEU A 111 10.83 -18.25 6.47
CA LEU A 111 9.46 -17.84 6.12
C LEU A 111 8.59 -17.59 7.35
N LEU A 112 8.69 -18.44 8.37
CA LEU A 112 7.92 -18.29 9.60
C LEU A 112 8.39 -17.09 10.44
N GLN A 113 9.68 -16.73 10.37
CA GLN A 113 10.20 -15.50 10.99
C GLN A 113 9.68 -14.25 10.28
N ILE A 114 9.65 -14.24 8.94
CA ILE A 114 9.05 -13.16 8.16
C ILE A 114 7.56 -13.01 8.52
N ALA A 115 6.83 -14.13 8.61
CA ALA A 115 5.41 -14.12 8.99
C ALA A 115 5.18 -13.53 10.39
N LYS A 116 5.97 -13.93 11.39
CA LYS A 116 5.90 -13.39 12.76
C LYS A 116 6.23 -11.89 12.81
N SER A 117 7.26 -11.46 12.09
CA SER A 117 7.63 -10.04 11.97
C SER A 117 6.52 -9.23 11.32
N GLY A 118 5.92 -9.74 10.24
CA GLY A 118 4.80 -9.12 9.54
C GLY A 118 3.55 -8.98 10.41
N ILE A 119 3.20 -10.00 11.20
CA ILE A 119 2.08 -9.95 12.16
C ILE A 119 2.34 -8.90 13.24
N MET A 120 3.53 -8.90 13.85
CA MET A 120 3.89 -7.92 14.89
C MET A 120 3.87 -6.50 14.36
N PHE A 121 4.48 -6.26 13.20
CA PHE A 121 4.50 -4.94 12.57
C PHE A 121 3.09 -4.48 12.18
N GLY A 122 2.28 -5.38 11.59
CA GLY A 122 0.89 -5.09 11.24
C GLY A 122 0.03 -4.73 12.46
N LEU A 123 0.15 -5.47 13.56
CA LEU A 123 -0.56 -5.16 14.81
C LEU A 123 -0.11 -3.83 15.43
N VAL A 124 1.20 -3.54 15.44
CA VAL A 124 1.72 -2.25 15.91
C VAL A 124 1.16 -1.11 15.07
N CYS A 125 1.16 -1.23 13.74
CA CYS A 125 0.56 -0.23 12.85
C CYS A 125 -0.92 -0.01 13.16
N ILE A 126 -1.71 -1.07 13.40
CA ILE A 126 -3.14 -0.98 13.73
C ILE A 126 -3.35 -0.26 15.08
N VAL A 127 -2.57 -0.60 16.11
CA VAL A 127 -2.70 0.04 17.43
C VAL A 127 -2.29 1.51 17.38
N PHE A 128 -1.17 1.83 16.72
CA PHE A 128 -0.69 3.21 16.62
C PHE A 128 -1.65 4.10 15.84
N THR A 129 -2.16 3.61 14.70
CA THR A 129 -3.12 4.36 13.88
C THR A 129 -4.42 4.62 14.64
N ARG A 130 -4.96 3.64 15.36
CA ARG A 130 -6.20 3.80 16.13
C ARG A 130 -6.03 4.60 17.42
N GLY A 131 -4.91 4.48 18.11
CA GLY A 131 -4.63 5.21 19.35
C GLY A 131 -4.61 6.72 19.12
N CYS A 132 -3.98 7.16 18.03
CA CYS A 132 -3.91 8.56 17.69
C CYS A 132 -5.26 9.15 17.23
N ASP A 133 -6.13 8.36 16.58
CA ASP A 133 -7.45 8.83 16.13
C ASP A 133 -8.35 9.28 17.30
N ARG A 134 -8.26 8.63 18.47
CA ARG A 134 -9.04 9.05 19.65
C ARG A 134 -8.57 10.40 20.20
N ILE A 135 -7.26 10.62 20.23
CA ILE A 135 -6.66 11.84 20.77
C ILE A 135 -6.98 13.03 19.85
N ASP A 136 -6.84 12.83 18.54
CA ASP A 136 -7.09 13.90 17.56
C ASP A 136 -8.57 14.31 17.53
N LYS A 137 -9.50 13.34 17.65
CA LYS A 137 -10.94 13.63 17.78
C LYS A 137 -11.27 14.41 19.03
N ALA A 138 -10.77 13.99 20.19
CA ALA A 138 -11.03 14.69 21.46
C ALA A 138 -10.54 16.16 21.41
N ARG A 139 -9.42 16.41 20.72
CA ARG A 139 -8.90 17.76 20.53
C ARG A 139 -9.80 18.62 19.63
N LEU A 140 -10.29 18.06 18.53
CA LEU A 140 -11.22 18.75 17.62
C LEU A 140 -12.55 19.07 18.33
N GLU A 141 -13.10 18.09 19.04
CA GLU A 141 -14.33 18.26 19.82
C GLU A 141 -14.17 19.32 20.92
N GLY A 142 -13.00 19.41 21.55
CA GLY A 142 -12.71 20.46 22.53
C GLY A 142 -12.77 21.87 21.94
N LEU A 143 -12.14 22.09 20.78
CA LEU A 143 -12.15 23.38 20.08
C LEU A 143 -13.55 23.78 19.60
N ALA A 144 -14.26 22.84 18.98
CA ALA A 144 -15.64 23.05 18.52
C ALA A 144 -16.58 23.29 19.70
N GLY A 145 -16.36 22.60 20.82
CA GLY A 145 -17.13 22.76 22.05
C GLY A 145 -16.98 24.15 22.65
N GLU A 146 -15.76 24.69 22.72
CA GLU A 146 -15.50 26.04 23.24
C GLU A 146 -16.20 27.12 22.41
N LEU A 147 -16.13 27.02 21.07
CA LEU A 147 -16.85 27.91 20.17
C LEU A 147 -18.37 27.80 20.38
N ALA A 148 -18.91 26.59 20.44
CA ALA A 148 -20.34 26.35 20.60
C ALA A 148 -20.88 26.89 21.93
N ILE A 149 -20.15 26.70 23.04
CA ILE A 149 -20.53 27.19 24.36
C ILE A 149 -20.56 28.71 24.36
N SER A 150 -19.50 29.37 23.88
CA SER A 150 -19.44 30.84 23.87
C SER A 150 -20.53 31.46 22.97
N GLN A 151 -20.83 30.84 21.83
CA GLN A 151 -21.91 31.26 20.96
C GLN A 151 -23.30 31.06 21.58
N GLN A 152 -23.49 29.95 22.30
CA GLN A 152 -24.73 29.68 23.02
C GLN A 152 -24.96 30.69 24.15
N GLU A 153 -23.94 30.93 24.99
CA GLU A 153 -24.02 31.92 26.07
C GLU A 153 -24.39 33.30 25.55
N PHE A 154 -23.81 33.73 24.44
CA PHE A 154 -24.16 35.00 23.80
C PHE A 154 -25.61 35.01 23.30
N ASN A 155 -26.05 33.94 22.63
CA ASN A 155 -27.41 33.83 22.11
C ASN A 155 -28.46 33.82 23.24
N GLU A 156 -28.16 33.19 24.37
CA GLU A 156 -29.01 33.21 25.56
C GLU A 156 -29.10 34.62 26.17
N ARG A 157 -27.97 35.35 26.24
CA ARG A 157 -27.95 36.75 26.68
C ARG A 157 -28.70 37.69 25.74
N GLU A 158 -28.58 37.49 24.44
CA GLU A 158 -29.33 38.26 23.44
C GLU A 158 -30.83 38.02 23.62
N LYS A 159 -31.25 36.76 23.75
CA LYS A 159 -32.66 36.41 23.99
C LYS A 159 -33.18 37.00 25.29
N SER A 160 -32.46 36.88 26.40
CA SER A 160 -32.93 37.36 27.71
C SER A 160 -33.14 38.88 27.74
N LYS A 161 -32.33 39.64 26.98
CA LYS A 161 -32.45 41.09 26.84
C LYS A 161 -33.56 41.53 25.89
N LEU A 162 -33.62 40.91 24.70
CA LEU A 162 -34.54 41.35 23.65
C LEU A 162 -35.98 40.90 23.88
N LEU A 163 -36.18 39.71 24.46
CA LEU A 163 -37.50 39.13 24.66
C LEU A 163 -38.46 40.00 25.51
N PRO A 164 -38.06 40.57 26.66
CA PRO A 164 -38.95 41.46 27.42
C PRO A 164 -39.31 42.75 26.67
N LEU A 165 -38.37 43.32 25.91
CA LEU A 165 -38.64 44.51 25.10
C LEU A 165 -39.59 44.21 23.93
N GLN A 166 -39.41 43.05 23.28
CA GLN A 166 -40.31 42.59 22.23
C GLN A 166 -41.72 42.31 22.76
N GLN A 167 -41.84 41.66 23.92
CA GLN A 167 -43.12 41.43 24.57
C GLN A 167 -43.83 42.72 24.92
N ARG A 168 -43.10 43.70 25.49
CA ARG A 168 -43.66 45.02 25.81
C ARG A 168 -44.14 45.77 24.56
N LEU A 169 -43.39 45.67 23.46
CA LEU A 169 -43.78 46.27 22.18
C LEU A 169 -45.05 45.60 21.64
N GLU A 170 -45.14 44.28 21.69
CA GLU A 170 -46.32 43.54 21.23
C GLU A 170 -47.55 43.85 22.08
N GLU A 171 -47.41 43.93 23.40
CA GLU A 171 -48.47 44.34 24.32
C GLU A 171 -49.01 45.73 23.97
N LEU A 172 -48.13 46.72 23.84
CA LEU A 172 -48.50 48.09 23.46
C LEU A 172 -49.12 48.16 22.05
N ARG A 173 -48.73 47.25 21.15
CA ARG A 173 -49.25 47.20 19.77
C ARG A 173 -50.65 46.61 19.69
N SER A 174 -51.01 45.74 20.63
CA SER A 174 -52.31 45.05 20.68
C SER A 174 -53.48 45.92 21.17
N ILE A 175 -53.22 47.14 21.63
CA ILE A 175 -54.23 48.04 22.19
C ILE A 175 -55.00 48.73 21.05
N ASP A 176 -56.30 48.43 20.92
CA ASP A 176 -57.18 48.96 19.85
C ASP A 176 -57.37 50.49 19.88
N TYR A 177 -57.33 51.12 21.06
CA TYR A 177 -57.43 52.58 21.22
C TYR A 177 -56.24 53.14 21.98
N VAL A 178 -55.29 53.73 21.24
CA VAL A 178 -54.00 54.17 21.80
C VAL A 178 -54.08 55.62 22.29
N SER A 179 -53.95 55.80 23.60
CA SER A 179 -53.78 57.09 24.28
C SER A 179 -52.44 57.76 23.90
N ALA A 180 -52.32 59.08 24.17
CA ALA A 180 -51.07 59.80 23.91
C ALA A 180 -49.89 59.25 24.72
N GLU A 181 -50.14 58.72 25.92
CA GLU A 181 -49.12 58.14 26.79
C GLU A 181 -48.61 56.80 26.23
N GLU A 182 -49.50 55.90 25.78
CA GLU A 182 -49.10 54.62 25.18
C GLU A 182 -48.31 54.82 23.88
N LYS A 183 -48.65 55.83 23.07
CA LYS A 183 -47.85 56.19 21.88
C LYS A 183 -46.42 56.58 22.26
N LYS A 184 -46.25 57.34 23.34
CA LYS A 184 -44.94 57.73 23.85
C LYS A 184 -44.17 56.51 24.35
N GLN A 185 -44.83 55.62 25.10
CA GLN A 185 -44.21 54.38 25.59
C GLN A 185 -43.82 53.43 24.45
N LEU A 186 -44.63 53.31 23.41
CA LEU A 186 -44.33 52.52 22.22
C LEU A 186 -43.08 53.06 21.50
N GLN A 187 -42.98 54.38 21.38
CA GLN A 187 -41.82 55.03 20.76
C GLN A 187 -40.56 54.80 21.59
N GLU A 188 -40.64 54.97 22.91
CA GLU A 188 -39.53 54.72 23.84
C GLU A 188 -39.09 53.25 23.82
N ALA A 189 -40.03 52.30 23.84
CA ALA A 189 -39.74 50.87 23.76
C ALA A 189 -39.13 50.47 22.40
N THR A 190 -39.54 51.12 21.32
CA THR A 190 -38.96 50.91 19.98
C THR A 190 -37.53 51.43 19.92
N GLU A 191 -37.27 52.60 20.52
CA GLU A 191 -35.93 53.18 20.60
C GLU A 191 -35.00 52.35 21.48
N SER A 192 -35.47 51.90 22.65
CA SER A 192 -34.70 51.02 23.55
C SER A 192 -34.36 49.68 22.88
N LEU A 193 -35.31 49.08 22.17
CA LEU A 193 -35.06 47.86 21.41
C LEU A 193 -34.01 48.07 20.31
N ARG A 194 -34.07 49.22 19.62
CA ARG A 194 -33.10 49.56 18.57
C ARG A 194 -31.71 49.77 19.15
N THR A 195 -31.59 50.52 20.24
CA THR A 195 -30.29 50.78 20.88
C THR A 195 -29.68 49.50 21.42
N GLU A 196 -30.46 48.67 22.10
CA GLU A 196 -29.98 47.39 22.64
C GLU A 196 -29.56 46.41 21.53
N LYS A 197 -30.32 46.33 20.43
CA LYS A 197 -29.91 45.56 19.23
C LYS A 197 -28.60 46.06 18.62
N ASN A 198 -28.39 47.37 18.57
CA ASN A 198 -27.14 47.94 18.06
C ASN A 198 -25.95 47.62 18.98
N VAL A 199 -26.15 47.66 20.30
CA VAL A 199 -25.11 47.30 21.26
C VAL A 199 -24.75 45.82 21.14
N LEU A 200 -25.75 44.94 21.10
CA LEU A 200 -25.53 43.50 20.95
C LEU A 200 -24.91 43.14 19.59
N SER A 201 -25.30 43.82 18.50
CA SER A 201 -24.69 43.58 17.20
C SER A 201 -23.22 44.02 17.15
N GLN A 202 -22.88 45.12 17.83
CA GLN A 202 -21.51 45.57 17.99
C GLN A 202 -20.69 44.62 18.87
N GLU A 203 -21.27 44.11 19.96
CA GLU A 203 -20.65 43.11 20.83
C GLU A 203 -20.39 41.81 20.07
N ARG A 204 -21.37 41.33 19.29
CA ARG A 204 -21.21 40.17 18.41
C ARG A 204 -20.08 40.40 17.41
N ALA A 205 -20.00 41.57 16.79
CA ALA A 205 -18.92 41.88 15.84
C ALA A 205 -17.54 41.88 16.52
N ARG A 206 -17.44 42.35 17.78
CA ARG A 206 -16.20 42.27 18.57
C ARG A 206 -15.83 40.83 18.90
N LEU A 207 -16.78 40.04 19.41
CA LEU A 207 -16.55 38.62 19.71
C LEU A 207 -16.16 37.83 18.46
N GLU A 208 -16.77 38.14 17.31
CA GLU A 208 -16.43 37.54 16.03
C GLU A 208 -14.99 37.87 15.62
N ALA A 209 -14.53 39.11 15.83
CA ALA A 209 -13.17 39.52 15.49
C ALA A 209 -12.11 39.01 16.47
N GLU A 210 -12.39 39.03 17.77
CA GLU A 210 -11.40 38.77 18.83
C GLU A 210 -11.33 37.30 19.24
N THR A 211 -12.47 36.61 19.29
CA THR A 211 -12.58 35.29 19.93
C THR A 211 -13.01 34.21 18.94
N TRP A 212 -14.18 34.37 18.31
CA TRP A 212 -14.78 33.32 17.47
C TRP A 212 -14.07 33.17 16.13
N GLY A 213 -13.62 34.26 15.52
CA GLY A 213 -12.86 34.24 14.27
C GLY A 213 -11.57 33.44 14.40
N PRO A 214 -10.69 33.75 15.38
CA PRO A 214 -9.49 32.96 15.64
C PRO A 214 -9.78 31.49 15.97
N LEU A 215 -10.76 31.20 16.83
CA LEU A 215 -11.16 29.84 17.18
C LEU A 215 -11.60 29.04 15.93
N ARG A 216 -12.47 29.61 15.09
CA ARG A 216 -12.95 28.98 13.86
C ARG A 216 -11.83 28.79 12.83
N SER A 217 -10.93 29.76 12.72
CA SER A 217 -9.75 29.63 11.84
C SER A 217 -8.82 28.52 12.29
N ASN A 218 -8.66 28.35 13.61
CA ASN A 218 -7.85 27.29 14.20
C ASN A 218 -8.52 25.92 14.01
N GLU A 219 -9.82 25.82 14.24
CA GLU A 219 -10.62 24.62 13.97
C GLU A 219 -10.52 24.20 12.48
N ALA A 220 -10.68 25.15 11.55
CA ALA A 220 -10.56 24.90 10.12
C ALA A 220 -9.16 24.40 9.73
N ARG A 221 -8.11 24.97 10.32
CA ARG A 221 -6.73 24.52 10.09
C ARG A 221 -6.50 23.10 10.63
N VAL A 222 -6.89 22.85 11.88
CA VAL A 222 -6.67 21.53 12.54
C VAL A 222 -7.51 20.45 11.86
N SER A 223 -8.73 20.75 11.43
CA SER A 223 -9.59 19.81 10.69
C SER A 223 -9.03 19.48 9.31
N ALA A 224 -8.48 20.45 8.58
CA ALA A 224 -7.81 20.20 7.30
C ALA A 224 -6.57 19.31 7.46
N GLU A 225 -5.75 19.58 8.48
CA GLU A 225 -4.58 18.76 8.82
C GLU A 225 -5.01 17.34 9.20
N TYR A 226 -6.02 17.22 10.07
CA TYR A 226 -6.60 15.95 10.49
C TYR A 226 -7.12 15.12 9.31
N GLN A 227 -7.81 15.72 8.35
CA GLN A 227 -8.34 14.99 7.19
C GLN A 227 -7.23 14.32 6.37
N SER A 228 -6.11 15.03 6.14
CA SER A 228 -4.96 14.48 5.40
C SER A 228 -4.26 13.34 6.15
N ILE A 229 -4.05 13.52 7.46
CA ILE A 229 -3.43 12.53 8.34
C ILE A 229 -4.33 11.30 8.47
N GLN A 230 -5.64 11.48 8.55
CA GLN A 230 -6.61 10.39 8.63
C GLN A 230 -6.57 9.50 7.38
N MET A 231 -6.45 10.08 6.19
CA MET A 231 -6.31 9.30 4.94
C MET A 231 -5.04 8.45 4.96
N PHE A 232 -3.90 9.04 5.36
CA PHE A 232 -2.65 8.31 5.48
C PHE A 232 -2.74 7.17 6.49
N ARG A 233 -3.35 7.41 7.66
CA ARG A 233 -3.56 6.39 8.69
C ARG A 233 -4.48 5.28 8.25
N ARG A 234 -5.54 5.58 7.48
CA ARG A 234 -6.42 4.55 6.90
C ARG A 234 -5.65 3.65 5.94
N ILE A 235 -4.82 4.24 5.08
CA ILE A 235 -3.97 3.48 4.17
C ILE A 235 -2.97 2.62 4.96
N ALA A 236 -2.29 3.19 5.95
CA ALA A 236 -1.36 2.46 6.81
C ALA A 236 -2.06 1.32 7.59
N GLY A 237 -3.28 1.54 8.06
CA GLY A 237 -4.11 0.53 8.70
C GLY A 237 -4.48 -0.60 7.74
N LEU A 238 -4.88 -0.29 6.50
CA LEU A 238 -5.16 -1.29 5.46
C LEU A 238 -3.91 -2.10 5.10
N ILE A 239 -2.75 -1.44 4.97
CA ILE A 239 -1.49 -2.13 4.74
C ILE A 239 -1.16 -3.04 5.94
N GLY A 240 -1.33 -2.55 7.17
CA GLY A 240 -1.12 -3.34 8.39
C GLY A 240 -2.04 -4.56 8.47
N THR A 241 -3.33 -4.43 8.13
CA THR A 241 -4.26 -5.57 8.13
C THR A 241 -3.93 -6.57 7.03
N THR A 242 -3.59 -6.11 5.83
CA THR A 242 -3.18 -7.01 4.74
C THR A 242 -1.91 -7.77 5.08
N LEU A 243 -0.87 -7.12 5.62
CA LEU A 243 0.35 -7.78 6.10
C LEU A 243 0.07 -8.79 7.21
N THR A 244 -0.83 -8.44 8.14
CA THR A 244 -1.24 -9.36 9.22
C THR A 244 -1.93 -10.59 8.65
N LEU A 245 -2.87 -10.43 7.71
CA LEU A 245 -3.57 -11.55 7.08
C LEU A 245 -2.64 -12.43 6.23
N ILE A 246 -1.69 -11.82 5.51
CA ILE A 246 -0.68 -12.56 4.75
C ILE A 246 0.22 -13.37 5.69
N GLY A 247 0.75 -12.73 6.74
CA GLY A 247 1.57 -13.41 7.75
C GLY A 247 0.81 -14.54 8.45
N LEU A 248 -0.48 -14.33 8.73
CA LEU A 248 -1.34 -15.33 9.35
C LEU A 248 -1.65 -16.48 8.39
N GLY A 249 -1.84 -16.22 7.10
CA GLY A 249 -2.00 -17.23 6.05
C GLY A 249 -0.76 -18.10 5.88
N ILE A 250 0.44 -17.50 5.86
CA ILE A 250 1.72 -18.22 5.82
C ILE A 250 1.86 -19.07 7.10
N ALA A 251 1.57 -18.50 8.27
CA ALA A 251 1.63 -19.23 9.53
C ALA A 251 0.65 -20.41 9.57
N LEU A 252 -0.59 -20.27 9.06
CA LEU A 252 -1.56 -21.38 9.00
C LEU A 252 -1.10 -22.53 8.11
N PHE A 253 -0.41 -22.21 7.00
CA PHE A 253 0.02 -23.20 6.02
C PHE A 253 1.29 -23.96 6.48
N TYR A 254 2.24 -23.26 7.10
CA TYR A 254 3.55 -23.83 7.45
C TYR A 254 3.71 -24.16 8.94
N ALA A 255 2.81 -23.74 9.83
CA ALA A 255 2.95 -24.03 11.26
C ALA A 255 2.61 -25.49 11.59
N PRO A 256 3.38 -26.14 12.48
CA PRO A 256 3.04 -27.46 13.00
C PRO A 256 1.73 -27.42 13.79
N ALA A 257 1.01 -28.55 13.82
CA ALA A 257 -0.33 -28.67 14.41
C ALA A 257 -0.43 -28.13 15.86
N GLU A 258 0.64 -28.24 16.64
CA GLU A 258 0.71 -27.73 18.02
C GLU A 258 0.62 -26.20 18.11
N GLN A 259 1.02 -25.46 17.07
CA GLN A 259 1.02 -23.99 17.04
C GLN A 259 -0.23 -23.40 16.37
N GLN A 260 -1.04 -24.20 15.66
CA GLN A 260 -2.21 -23.71 14.93
C GLN A 260 -3.26 -23.05 15.85
N LEU A 261 -3.42 -23.55 17.09
CA LEU A 261 -4.38 -22.99 18.04
C LEU A 261 -4.07 -21.53 18.39
N GLY A 262 -2.79 -21.17 18.54
CA GLY A 262 -2.37 -19.79 18.76
C GLY A 262 -2.68 -18.88 17.57
N VAL A 263 -2.53 -19.39 16.36
CA VAL A 263 -2.83 -18.66 15.12
C VAL A 263 -4.34 -18.38 14.97
N TRP A 264 -5.19 -19.34 15.30
CA TRP A 264 -6.64 -19.16 15.33
C TRP A 264 -7.10 -18.17 16.41
N ILE A 265 -6.46 -18.16 17.58
CA ILE A 265 -6.75 -17.17 18.62
C ILE A 265 -6.43 -15.76 18.12
N VAL A 266 -5.24 -15.55 17.52
CA VAL A 266 -4.87 -14.23 16.98
C VAL A 266 -5.83 -13.80 15.87
N LEU A 267 -6.21 -14.72 14.97
CA LEU A 267 -7.21 -14.44 13.94
C LEU A 267 -8.56 -14.05 14.54
N GLY A 268 -9.01 -14.79 15.57
CA GLY A 268 -10.24 -14.50 16.29
C GLY A 268 -10.21 -13.11 16.95
N VAL A 269 -9.09 -12.72 17.57
CA VAL A 269 -8.90 -11.39 18.16
C VAL A 269 -8.92 -10.30 17.08
N VAL A 270 -8.28 -10.53 15.93
CA VAL A 270 -8.29 -9.58 14.81
C VAL A 270 -9.70 -9.40 14.23
N ILE A 271 -10.45 -10.50 14.05
CA ILE A 271 -11.84 -10.46 13.57
C ILE A 271 -12.75 -9.78 14.60
N ALA A 272 -12.63 -10.12 15.88
CA ALA A 272 -13.41 -9.49 16.95
C ALA A 272 -13.10 -7.99 17.05
N ALA A 273 -11.83 -7.59 16.96
CA ALA A 273 -11.42 -6.19 16.94
C ALA A 273 -11.97 -5.44 15.71
N ALA A 274 -12.07 -6.10 14.55
CA ALA A 274 -12.69 -5.54 13.37
C ALA A 274 -14.21 -5.37 13.49
N TYR A 275 -14.91 -6.30 14.16
CA TYR A 275 -16.36 -6.29 14.33
C TYR A 275 -16.88 -5.41 15.48
N LEU A 276 -16.07 -5.17 16.52
CA LEU A 276 -16.43 -4.25 17.63
C LEU A 276 -16.12 -2.77 17.32
N SER A 277 -15.53 -2.48 16.16
CA SER A 277 -15.20 -1.13 15.70
C SER A 277 -16.30 -0.53 14.83
#